data_AF-A0A368Z3V1-F1
#
_entry.id   AF-A0A368Z3V1-F1
#
_cell.length_a   1.000
_cell.length_b   1.000
_cell.length_c   1.000
_cell.angle_alpha   90.00
_cell.angle_beta   90.00
_cell.angle_gamma   90.00
#
_symmetry.space_group_name_H-M   'P 1'
#
loop_
_entity.id
_entity.type
_entity.pdbx_description
1 polymer ?
#
loop_
_entity_poly.entity_id
_entity_poly.type
_entity_poly.pdbx_seq_one_letter_code
_entity_poly.pdbx_strand_id
1 'polypeptide(L)'
;MDAVLTAARAIAAGEVELMLADGVESMSRAPFVLPKAETAFSRHAEVHDTTVGWRFVNPAMQAAYGTDSMPQTAQNVADDYGISREAQDAMALASQSKAAAAQTRGRFARRSHLSRSRRRRARR
;
A
#
# COMPACT_ATOMS: atom_id res chain seq x y z
N MET A 1 -10.04 0.37 3.41
CA MET A 1 -11.29 -0.02 4.09
C MET A 1 -12.09 1.19 4.57
N ASP A 2 -11.46 2.32 4.91
CA ASP A 2 -12.17 3.49 5.43
C ASP A 2 -13.29 4.02 4.51
N ALA A 3 -13.06 4.10 3.19
CA ALA A 3 -14.09 4.51 2.22
C ALA A 3 -15.41 3.71 2.34
N VAL A 4 -15.31 2.40 2.58
CA VAL A 4 -16.48 1.53 2.78
C VAL A 4 -17.18 1.84 4.10
N LEU A 5 -16.42 2.09 5.17
CA LEU A 5 -16.97 2.45 6.48
C LEU A 5 -17.68 3.81 6.44
N THR A 6 -17.11 4.78 5.76
CA THR A 6 -17.72 6.09 5.56
C THR A 6 -19.05 5.98 4.81
N ALA A 7 -19.09 5.21 3.72
CA ALA A 7 -20.33 4.95 2.99
C ALA A 7 -21.39 4.24 3.84
N ALA A 8 -20.99 3.20 4.59
CA ALA A 8 -21.89 2.47 5.47
C ALA A 8 -22.48 3.38 6.57
N ARG A 9 -21.67 4.26 7.16
CA ARG A 9 -22.11 5.21 8.19
C ARG A 9 -23.09 6.23 7.64
N ALA A 10 -22.81 6.82 6.48
CA ALA A 10 -23.69 7.80 5.86
C ALA A 10 -25.06 7.19 5.48
N ILE A 11 -25.06 5.96 4.97
CA ILE A 11 -26.31 5.21 4.68
C ILE A 11 -27.07 4.90 5.97
N ALA A 12 -26.39 4.40 7.00
CA ALA A 12 -27.01 4.06 8.27
C ALA A 12 -27.61 5.28 9.00
N ALA A 13 -27.00 6.46 8.82
CA ALA A 13 -27.50 7.72 9.36
C ALA A 13 -28.68 8.30 8.57
N GLY A 14 -29.04 7.72 7.42
CA GLY A 14 -30.09 8.23 6.53
C GLY A 14 -29.68 9.50 5.78
N GLU A 15 -28.39 9.83 5.73
CA GLU A 15 -27.87 11.02 5.05
C GLU A 15 -27.78 10.81 3.53
N VAL A 16 -27.56 9.56 3.10
CA VAL A 16 -27.52 9.16 1.69
C VAL A 16 -28.24 7.83 1.50
N GLU A 17 -28.86 7.65 0.34
CA GLU A 17 -29.52 6.39 -0.03
C GLU A 17 -28.59 5.45 -0.81
N LEU A 18 -27.61 6.01 -1.53
CA LEU A 18 -26.67 5.27 -2.37
C LEU A 18 -25.32 5.97 -2.41
N MET A 19 -24.23 5.20 -2.22
CA MET A 19 -22.86 5.70 -2.30
C MET A 19 -21.93 4.64 -2.88
N LEU A 20 -20.96 5.05 -3.69
CA LEU A 20 -19.88 4.19 -4.18
C LEU A 20 -18.64 4.35 -3.28
N ALA A 21 -18.07 3.22 -2.86
CA ALA A 21 -16.82 3.16 -2.12
C ALA A 21 -15.83 2.23 -2.82
N ASP A 22 -14.61 2.71 -3.04
CA ASP A 22 -13.55 1.96 -3.69
C ASP A 22 -12.15 2.43 -3.20
N GLY A 23 -11.09 1.78 -3.67
CA GLY A 23 -9.70 2.18 -3.43
C GLY A 23 -8.82 1.86 -4.64
N VAL A 24 -7.85 2.72 -4.92
CA VAL A 24 -6.91 2.54 -6.04
C VAL A 24 -5.49 2.84 -5.59
N GLU A 25 -4.54 2.09 -6.12
CA GLU A 25 -3.11 2.30 -5.90
C GLU A 25 -2.31 1.95 -7.17
N SER A 26 -1.28 2.73 -7.48
CA SER A 26 -0.36 2.45 -8.59
C SER A 26 1.09 2.67 -8.15
N MET A 27 1.61 1.74 -7.34
CA MET A 27 2.97 1.81 -6.81
C MET A 27 4.03 1.90 -7.94
N SER A 28 3.85 1.15 -9.03
CA SER A 28 4.78 1.19 -10.18
C SER A 28 4.88 2.56 -10.87
N ARG A 29 3.96 3.48 -10.56
CA ARG A 29 3.91 4.85 -11.11
C ARG A 29 4.00 5.91 -10.03
N ALA A 30 4.37 5.54 -8.81
CA ALA A 30 4.59 6.49 -7.73
C ALA A 30 5.68 7.51 -8.13
N PRO A 31 5.43 8.82 -7.98
CA PRO A 31 6.40 9.83 -8.37
C PRO A 31 7.55 9.96 -7.36
N PHE A 32 8.64 10.59 -7.77
CA PHE A 32 9.57 11.18 -6.81
C PHE A 32 9.05 12.54 -6.33
N VAL A 33 9.41 12.91 -5.10
CA VAL A 33 9.07 14.20 -4.49
C VAL A 33 10.31 14.89 -3.97
N LEU A 34 10.34 16.21 -4.10
CA LEU A 34 11.47 17.06 -3.74
C LEU A 34 11.00 18.16 -2.79
N PRO A 35 11.70 18.42 -1.68
CA PRO A 35 11.41 19.57 -0.84
C PRO A 35 11.75 20.86 -1.59
N LYS A 36 11.07 21.95 -1.21
CA LYS A 36 11.44 23.28 -1.69
C LYS A 36 12.76 23.70 -1.04
N ALA A 37 13.53 24.54 -1.74
CA ALA A 37 14.67 25.21 -1.13
C ALA A 37 14.20 26.13 0.00
N GLU A 38 14.85 26.04 1.15
CA GLU A 38 14.53 26.89 2.32
C GLU A 38 15.17 28.27 2.22
N THR A 39 16.24 28.41 1.43
CA THR A 39 16.99 29.66 1.23
C THR A 39 17.33 29.87 -0.25
N ALA A 40 17.52 31.14 -0.63
CA ALA A 40 17.96 31.49 -1.98
C ALA A 40 19.34 30.88 -2.27
N PHE A 41 19.52 30.36 -3.49
CA PHE A 41 20.75 29.70 -3.93
C PHE A 41 21.19 28.49 -3.08
N SER A 42 20.24 27.84 -2.40
CA SER A 42 20.51 26.61 -1.63
C SER A 42 21.15 25.53 -2.52
N ARG A 43 22.12 24.83 -1.95
CA ARG A 43 22.79 23.66 -2.55
C ARG A 43 22.32 22.33 -1.96
N HIS A 44 21.40 22.36 -1.01
CA HIS A 44 20.75 21.16 -0.50
C HIS A 44 19.64 20.75 -1.47
N ALA A 45 19.83 19.59 -2.11
CA ALA A 45 18.86 18.97 -2.98
C ALA A 45 18.62 17.54 -2.52
N GLU A 46 17.36 17.21 -2.30
CA GLU A 46 16.92 15.86 -1.93
C GLU A 46 15.85 15.38 -2.90
N VAL A 47 15.80 14.07 -3.10
CA VAL A 47 14.78 13.40 -3.90
C VAL A 47 14.33 12.18 -3.12
N HIS A 48 13.03 12.07 -2.90
CA HIS A 48 12.42 10.99 -2.13
C HIS A 48 11.51 10.15 -3.03
N ASP A 49 11.65 8.84 -2.95
CA ASP A 49 10.73 7.89 -3.60
C ASP A 49 9.42 7.82 -2.80
N THR A 50 8.28 7.83 -3.49
CA THR A 50 6.96 7.66 -2.85
C THR A 50 6.36 6.26 -3.04
N THR A 51 7.09 5.35 -3.68
CA THR A 51 6.67 3.95 -3.90
C THR A 51 6.22 3.30 -2.60
N VAL A 52 7.03 3.39 -1.53
CA VAL A 52 6.67 2.92 -0.19
C VAL A 52 7.65 3.47 0.86
N GLY A 53 7.20 3.55 2.12
CA GLY A 53 8.08 3.84 3.26
C GLY A 53 8.12 5.31 3.68
N TRP A 54 8.98 5.59 4.66
CA TRP A 54 9.13 6.92 5.25
C TRP A 54 9.87 7.87 4.31
N ARG A 55 9.40 9.12 4.24
CA ARG A 55 10.05 10.25 3.58
C ARG A 55 9.64 11.52 4.30
N PHE A 56 10.46 12.58 4.23
CA PHE A 56 10.26 13.81 5.01
C PHE A 56 10.02 13.52 6.49
N VAL A 57 10.88 12.68 7.08
CA VAL A 57 10.72 12.24 8.47
C VAL A 57 10.80 13.45 9.40
N ASN A 58 9.77 13.63 10.22
CA ASN A 58 9.76 14.62 11.28
C ASN A 58 10.65 14.14 12.44
N PRO A 59 11.67 14.91 12.88
CA PRO A 59 12.51 14.53 14.01
C PRO A 59 11.73 14.23 15.29
N ALA A 60 10.63 14.93 15.55
CA ALA A 60 9.77 14.67 16.71
C ALA A 60 9.07 13.31 16.61
N MET A 61 8.68 12.87 15.40
CA MET A 61 8.12 11.53 15.18
C MET A 61 9.16 10.45 15.44
N GLN A 62 10.38 10.64 14.92
CA GLN A 62 11.48 9.71 15.15
C GLN A 62 11.81 9.58 16.64
N ALA A 63 11.86 10.70 17.37
CA ALA A 63 12.19 10.69 18.80
C ALA A 63 11.08 10.06 19.67
N ALA A 64 9.80 10.29 19.33
CA ALA A 64 8.69 9.83 20.14
C ALA A 64 8.30 8.37 19.87
N TYR A 65 8.36 7.93 18.60
CA TYR A 65 7.77 6.65 18.17
C TYR A 65 8.67 5.84 17.24
N GLY A 66 9.79 6.40 16.77
CA GLY A 66 10.60 5.82 15.71
C GLY A 66 9.96 5.92 14.31
N THR A 67 10.75 5.56 13.31
CA THR A 67 10.31 5.43 11.91
C THR A 67 10.77 4.10 11.33
N ASP A 68 10.50 3.02 12.07
CA ASP A 68 10.75 1.67 11.60
C ASP A 68 10.02 1.45 10.27
N SER A 69 10.72 0.80 9.35
CA SER A 69 10.12 0.33 8.10
C SER A 69 9.10 -0.78 8.38
N MET A 70 8.18 -1.00 7.45
CA MET A 70 7.18 -2.08 7.59
C MET A 70 7.81 -3.46 7.85
N PRO A 71 8.91 -3.87 7.17
CA PRO A 71 9.60 -5.13 7.50
C PRO A 71 10.18 -5.16 8.92
N GLN A 72 10.73 -4.06 9.42
CA GLN A 72 11.20 -3.97 10.80
C GLN A 72 10.05 -4.15 11.79
N THR A 73 8.92 -3.47 11.58
CA THR A 73 7.75 -3.66 12.44
C THR A 73 7.19 -5.09 12.39
N ALA A 74 7.26 -5.76 11.23
CA ALA A 74 6.88 -7.17 11.12
C ALA A 74 7.83 -8.08 11.91
N GLN A 75 9.13 -7.76 11.93
CA GLN A 75 10.10 -8.48 12.76
C GLN A 75 9.87 -8.21 14.25
N ASN A 76 9.59 -6.97 14.66
CA ASN A 76 9.25 -6.64 16.04
C ASN A 76 8.05 -7.47 16.52
N VAL A 77 7.00 -7.59 15.70
CA VAL A 77 5.86 -8.47 16.02
C VAL A 77 6.27 -9.94 16.09
N ALA A 78 7.14 -10.41 15.19
CA ALA A 78 7.61 -11.79 15.23
C ALA A 78 8.39 -12.08 16.52
N ASP A 79 9.24 -11.15 16.96
CA ASP A 79 10.05 -11.29 18.17
C ASP A 79 9.17 -11.19 19.43
N ASP A 80 8.31 -10.17 19.52
CA ASP A 80 7.44 -9.91 20.67
C ASP A 80 6.45 -11.06 20.94
N TYR A 81 6.00 -11.74 19.89
CA TYR A 81 5.00 -12.81 19.97
C TYR A 81 5.57 -14.21 19.69
N GLY A 82 6.90 -14.34 19.53
CA GLY A 82 7.57 -15.62 19.31
C GLY A 82 7.14 -16.34 18.02
N ILE A 83 6.87 -15.61 16.94
CA ILE A 83 6.43 -16.16 15.65
C ILE A 83 7.64 -16.66 14.87
N SER A 84 7.88 -17.97 14.94
CA SER A 84 9.03 -18.60 14.27
C SER A 84 9.03 -18.40 12.76
N ARG A 85 10.23 -18.46 12.16
CA ARG A 85 10.40 -18.37 10.71
C ARG A 85 9.64 -19.48 9.98
N GLU A 86 9.65 -20.69 10.52
CA GLU A 86 8.95 -21.85 9.95
C GLU A 86 7.44 -21.63 9.92
N ALA A 87 6.88 -20.99 10.97
CA ALA A 87 5.47 -20.64 11.02
C ALA A 87 5.11 -19.56 9.97
N GLN A 88 5.96 -18.55 9.80
CA GLN A 88 5.80 -17.52 8.77
C GLN A 88 5.84 -18.14 7.37
N ASP A 89 6.81 -19.00 7.09
CA ASP A 89 6.98 -19.68 5.79
C ASP A 89 5.81 -20.63 5.51
N ALA A 90 5.32 -21.36 6.52
CA ALA A 90 4.15 -22.23 6.38
C ALA A 90 2.88 -21.43 6.03
N MET A 91 2.67 -20.26 6.64
CA MET A 91 1.56 -19.36 6.31
C MET A 91 1.69 -18.85 4.88
N ALA A 92 2.88 -18.39 4.47
CA ALA A 92 3.16 -17.91 3.13
C ALA A 92 2.89 -18.98 2.06
N LEU A 93 3.37 -20.21 2.28
CA LEU A 93 3.11 -21.35 1.40
C LEU A 93 1.61 -21.63 1.28
N ALA A 94 0.91 -21.71 2.41
CA ALA A 94 -0.52 -21.98 2.43
C ALA A 94 -1.31 -20.88 1.70
N SER A 95 -0.92 -19.61 1.85
CA SER A 95 -1.51 -18.47 1.13
C SER A 95 -1.36 -18.63 -0.38
N GLN A 96 -0.14 -18.91 -0.86
CA GLN A 96 0.13 -19.10 -2.28
C GLN A 96 -0.61 -20.31 -2.86
N SER A 97 -0.63 -21.44 -2.15
CA SER A 97 -1.37 -22.63 -2.59
C SER A 97 -2.87 -22.37 -2.70
N LYS A 98 -3.47 -21.65 -1.73
CA LYS A 98 -4.90 -21.28 -1.75
C LYS A 98 -5.20 -20.31 -2.89
N ALA A 99 -4.33 -19.33 -3.13
CA ALA A 99 -4.48 -18.36 -4.21
C ALA A 99 -4.44 -19.06 -5.58
N ALA A 100 -3.46 -19.94 -5.81
CA ALA A 100 -3.35 -20.71 -7.04
C ALA A 100 -4.60 -21.59 -7.26
N ALA A 101 -5.06 -22.31 -6.23
CA ALA A 101 -6.28 -23.10 -6.32
C ALA A 101 -7.53 -22.25 -6.62
N ALA A 102 -7.65 -21.07 -6.01
CA ALA A 102 -8.75 -20.14 -6.27
C ALA A 102 -8.74 -19.60 -7.71
N GLN A 103 -7.55 -19.32 -8.25
CA GLN A 103 -7.35 -18.89 -9.63
C GLN A 103 -7.76 -19.99 -10.61
N THR A 104 -7.28 -21.23 -10.44
CA THR A 104 -7.64 -22.37 -11.29
C THR A 104 -9.14 -22.67 -11.26
N ARG A 105 -9.79 -22.45 -10.11
CA ARG A 105 -11.24 -22.61 -9.95
C ARG A 105 -12.06 -21.41 -10.43
N GLY A 106 -11.43 -20.40 -11.04
CA GLY A 106 -12.09 -19.21 -11.58
C GLY A 106 -12.74 -18.30 -10.53
N ARG A 107 -12.39 -18.42 -9.24
CA ARG A 107 -12.99 -17.59 -8.18
C ARG A 107 -12.69 -16.11 -8.35
N PHE A 108 -11.47 -15.78 -8.79
CA PHE A 108 -11.08 -14.39 -9.06
C PHE A 108 -11.77 -13.82 -10.30
N ALA A 109 -11.98 -14.63 -11.34
CA ALA A 109 -12.66 -14.20 -12.57
C ALA A 109 -14.08 -13.65 -12.31
N ARG A 110 -14.74 -14.06 -11.22
CA ARG A 110 -16.06 -13.54 -10.82
C ARG A 110 -16.03 -12.12 -10.24
N ARG A 111 -14.88 -11.62 -9.82
CA ARG A 111 -14.71 -10.32 -9.15
C ARG A 111 -13.73 -9.40 -9.88
N SER A 112 -12.98 -9.92 -10.85
CA SER A 112 -12.04 -9.16 -11.66
C SER A 112 -12.70 -8.66 -12.94
N HIS A 113 -12.43 -7.40 -13.27
CA HIS A 113 -12.79 -6.81 -14.55
C HIS A 113 -11.53 -6.65 -15.40
N LEU A 114 -11.61 -6.98 -16.70
CA LEU A 114 -10.46 -6.90 -17.59
C LEU A 114 -10.10 -5.44 -17.88
N SER A 115 -8.89 -5.03 -17.46
CA SER A 115 -8.31 -3.76 -17.90
C SER A 115 -7.67 -3.91 -19.28
N ARG A 116 -8.07 -3.07 -20.23
CA ARG A 116 -7.51 -3.05 -21.59
C ARG A 116 -6.42 -1.98 -21.68
N SER A 117 -5.19 -2.38 -22.01
CA SER A 117 -4.12 -1.44 -22.35
C SER A 117 -3.94 -1.34 -23.86
N ARG A 118 -3.92 -0.12 -24.40
CA ARG A 118 -3.51 0.09 -25.80
C ARG A 118 -1.99 0.01 -25.85
N ARG A 119 -1.43 -1.06 -26.45
CA ARG A 119 -0.01 -1.06 -26.83
C ARG A 119 0.21 0.03 -27.86
N ARG A 120 0.84 1.15 -27.48
CA ARG A 120 1.40 2.09 -28.46
C ARG A 120 2.45 1.31 -29.25
N ARG A 121 2.20 1.04 -30.55
CA ARG A 121 3.28 0.68 -31.47
C ARG A 121 4.25 1.86 -31.44
N ALA A 122 5.44 1.66 -30.89
CA ALA A 122 6.52 2.62 -31.05
C ALA A 122 6.74 2.78 -32.56
N ARG A 123 6.39 3.95 -33.10
CA ARG A 123 6.87 4.35 -34.41
C ARG A 123 8.36 4.56 -34.23
N ARG A 124 9.15 3.61 -34.77
CA ARG A 124 10.55 3.86 -35.07
C ARG A 124 10.65 4.84 -36.23
#